data_AF-J9FTW4-F1
#
_entry.id   AF-J9FTW4-F1
#
_cell.length_a   1.000
_cell.length_b   1.000
_cell.length_c   1.000
_cell.angle_alpha   90.00
_cell.angle_beta   90.00
_cell.angle_gamma   90.00
#
_symmetry.space_group_name_H-M   'P 1'
#
loop_
_entity.id
_entity.type
_entity.pdbx_description
1 polymer ?
#
loop_
_entity_poly.entity_id
_entity_poly.type
_entity_poly.pdbx_seq_one_letter_code
_entity_poly.pdbx_strand_id
1 'polypeptide(L)'
;MCEAIVPVCANDVPIAYLAFGQFLDNSPIESQWQNALKGLEWYTDDIEVLHKNFCKLHCYSANEIHAYAEVLKAVASYIQLSGMIQMTELTDIQRLDLYLDQHYMEKVSLSTISEELDISRTKLCALAKQLSGGKTLSQIIAQR
;
A
#
# COMPACT_ATOMS: atom_id res chain seq x y z
N MET A 1 -22.10 -3.52 -6.33
CA MET A 1 -20.76 -3.48 -6.93
C MET A 1 -19.78 -3.89 -5.87
N CYS A 2 -18.85 -4.76 -6.23
CA CYS A 2 -17.92 -5.37 -5.30
C CYS A 2 -16.49 -5.16 -5.78
N GLU A 3 -15.56 -5.31 -4.84
CA GLU A 3 -14.12 -5.25 -5.07
C GLU A 3 -13.41 -6.22 -4.12
N ALA A 4 -12.31 -6.81 -4.60
CA ALA A 4 -11.35 -7.53 -3.80
C ALA A 4 -10.19 -6.58 -3.49
N ILE A 5 -9.92 -6.37 -2.20
CA ILE A 5 -8.84 -5.52 -1.72
C ILE A 5 -7.84 -6.38 -0.95
N VAL A 6 -6.56 -6.24 -1.29
CA VAL A 6 -5.45 -6.89 -0.59
C VAL A 6 -4.42 -5.84 -0.18
N PRO A 7 -4.05 -5.76 1.10
CA PRO A 7 -3.01 -4.84 1.54
C PRO A 7 -1.63 -5.32 1.10
N VAL A 8 -0.77 -4.36 0.75
CA VAL A 8 0.67 -4.55 0.67
C VAL A 8 1.25 -3.99 1.96
N CYS A 9 1.88 -4.83 2.77
CA CYS A 9 2.44 -4.45 4.07
C CYS A 9 3.97 -4.35 4.06
N ALA A 10 4.52 -3.40 4.80
CA ALA A 10 5.92 -3.43 5.25
C ALA A 10 5.93 -3.68 6.76
N ASN A 11 6.64 -4.70 7.24
CA ASN A 11 6.68 -5.07 8.66
C ASN A 11 5.28 -5.15 9.31
N ASP A 12 4.35 -5.86 8.66
CA ASP A 12 2.94 -5.99 9.07
C ASP A 12 2.10 -4.71 9.08
N VAL A 13 2.66 -3.56 8.67
CA VAL A 13 1.95 -2.29 8.50
C VAL A 13 1.52 -2.12 7.04
N PRO A 14 0.22 -1.97 6.73
CA PRO A 14 -0.24 -1.69 5.37
C PRO A 14 0.31 -0.35 4.85
N ILE A 15 1.04 -0.39 3.73
CA ILE A 15 1.61 0.80 3.07
C ILE A 15 0.92 1.14 1.75
N ALA A 16 0.24 0.16 1.15
CA ALA A 16 -0.56 0.33 -0.06
C ALA A 16 -1.65 -0.73 -0.13
N TYR A 17 -2.57 -0.58 -1.09
CA TYR A 17 -3.65 -1.54 -1.34
C TYR A 17 -3.72 -1.88 -2.84
N LEU A 18 -3.81 -3.17 -3.14
CA LEU A 18 -4.19 -3.65 -4.46
C LEU A 18 -5.70 -3.84 -4.50
N ALA A 19 -6.35 -3.27 -5.49
CA ALA A 19 -7.79 -3.40 -5.70
C ALA A 19 -8.05 -4.04 -7.07
N PHE A 20 -8.90 -5.07 -7.08
CA PHE A 20 -9.57 -5.57 -8.26
C PHE A 20 -11.06 -5.34 -8.06
N GLY A 21 -11.71 -4.54 -8.90
CA GLY A 21 -13.06 -4.08 -8.62
C GLY A 21 -13.88 -3.80 -9.88
N GLN A 22 -15.00 -3.10 -9.67
CA GLN A 22 -15.98 -2.74 -10.71
C GLN A 22 -16.68 -3.96 -11.32
N PHE A 23 -17.11 -4.89 -10.47
CA PHE A 23 -17.89 -6.05 -10.88
C PHE A 23 -19.11 -6.28 -9.99
N LEU A 24 -19.96 -7.21 -10.43
CA LEU A 24 -21.12 -7.69 -9.70
C LEU A 24 -20.79 -9.02 -9.02
N ASP A 25 -21.45 -9.29 -7.91
CA ASP A 25 -21.46 -10.62 -7.30
C ASP A 25 -22.69 -11.43 -7.77
N ASN A 26 -22.84 -12.64 -7.24
CA ASN A 26 -23.94 -13.54 -7.59
C ASN A 26 -25.29 -13.19 -6.93
N SER A 27 -25.40 -12.07 -6.20
CA SER A 27 -26.70 -11.58 -5.72
C SER A 27 -27.52 -10.99 -6.89
N PRO A 28 -28.84 -10.84 -6.75
CA PRO A 28 -29.67 -10.28 -7.82
C PRO A 28 -29.18 -8.91 -8.30
N ILE A 29 -29.02 -8.75 -9.62
CA ILE A 29 -28.50 -7.50 -10.24
C ILE A 29 -29.29 -6.28 -9.77
N GLU A 30 -30.61 -6.37 -9.70
CA GLU A 30 -31.47 -5.28 -9.23
C GLU A 30 -31.20 -4.90 -7.77
N SER A 31 -30.93 -5.86 -6.89
CA SER A 31 -30.55 -5.56 -5.50
C SER A 31 -29.21 -4.83 -5.44
N GLN A 32 -28.25 -5.24 -6.27
CA GLN A 32 -26.95 -4.57 -6.36
C GLN A 32 -27.06 -3.16 -6.96
N TRP A 33 -27.95 -2.98 -7.94
CA TRP A 33 -28.24 -1.69 -8.56
C TRP A 33 -28.90 -0.72 -7.58
N GLN A 34 -29.94 -1.17 -6.86
CA GLN A 34 -30.58 -0.37 -5.80
C GLN A 34 -29.59 0.03 -4.71
N ASN A 35 -28.61 -0.83 -4.40
CA ASN A 35 -27.56 -0.47 -3.46
C ASN A 35 -26.59 0.58 -4.04
N ALA A 36 -26.21 0.46 -5.31
CA ALA A 36 -25.36 1.44 -5.99
C ALA A 36 -26.02 2.82 -6.11
N LEU A 37 -27.33 2.85 -6.38
CA LEU A 37 -28.12 4.08 -6.50
C LEU A 37 -28.08 4.96 -5.24
N LYS A 38 -27.98 4.37 -4.04
CA LYS A 38 -27.90 5.12 -2.79
C LYS A 38 -26.70 6.07 -2.72
N GLY A 39 -25.62 5.77 -3.44
CA GLY A 39 -24.42 6.60 -3.49
C GLY A 39 -24.38 7.59 -4.67
N LEU A 40 -25.44 7.64 -5.48
CA LEU A 40 -25.50 8.39 -6.73
C LEU A 40 -26.40 9.63 -6.65
N GLU A 41 -26.67 10.16 -5.45
CA GLU A 41 -27.49 11.37 -5.26
C GLU A 41 -26.95 12.60 -6.02
N TRP A 42 -25.63 12.63 -6.26
CA TRP A 42 -24.94 13.70 -6.99
C TRP A 42 -25.03 13.56 -8.52
N TYR A 43 -25.48 12.40 -9.03
CA TYR A 43 -25.50 12.11 -10.46
C TYR A 43 -26.76 12.69 -11.11
N THR A 44 -26.59 13.61 -12.05
CA THR A 44 -27.69 14.37 -12.68
C THR A 44 -28.02 13.93 -14.11
N ASP A 45 -27.21 13.04 -14.68
CA ASP A 45 -27.40 12.55 -16.05
C ASP A 45 -28.41 11.39 -16.09
N ASP A 46 -28.57 10.78 -17.27
CA ASP A 46 -29.55 9.75 -17.53
C ASP A 46 -29.28 8.45 -16.74
N ILE A 47 -30.10 8.24 -15.71
CA ILE A 47 -30.08 7.05 -14.85
C ILE A 47 -30.39 5.76 -15.62
N GLU A 48 -31.21 5.81 -16.67
CA GLU A 48 -31.51 4.61 -17.48
C GLU A 48 -30.28 4.19 -18.28
N VAL A 49 -29.54 5.15 -18.83
CA VAL A 49 -28.27 4.89 -19.51
C VAL A 49 -27.24 4.32 -18.53
N LEU A 50 -27.18 4.86 -17.32
CA LEU A 50 -26.28 4.36 -16.28
C LEU A 50 -26.65 2.91 -15.89
N HIS A 51 -27.94 2.63 -15.66
CA HIS A 51 -28.43 1.29 -15.34
C HIS A 51 -28.09 0.29 -16.45
N LYS A 52 -28.30 0.68 -17.72
CA LYS A 52 -27.97 -0.18 -18.86
C LYS A 52 -26.49 -0.53 -18.92
N ASN A 53 -25.60 0.37 -18.50
CA ASN A 53 -24.16 0.08 -18.43
C ASN A 53 -23.79 -0.72 -17.18
N PHE A 54 -24.44 -0.46 -16.05
CA PHE A 54 -24.31 -1.26 -14.83
C PHE A 54 -24.62 -2.74 -15.09
N CYS A 55 -25.70 -3.05 -15.81
CA CYS A 55 -26.08 -4.41 -16.15
C CYS A 55 -25.10 -5.14 -17.10
N LYS A 56 -24.12 -4.42 -17.67
CA LYS A 56 -23.05 -5.02 -18.49
C LYS A 56 -21.79 -5.35 -17.69
N LEU A 57 -21.73 -4.94 -16.42
CA LEU A 57 -20.61 -5.29 -15.55
C LEU A 57 -20.53 -6.81 -15.41
N HIS A 58 -19.30 -7.33 -15.36
CA HIS A 58 -19.10 -8.76 -15.24
C HIS A 58 -19.61 -9.25 -13.88
N CYS A 59 -20.27 -10.40 -13.86
CA CYS A 59 -20.77 -11.03 -12.64
C CYS A 59 -19.86 -12.20 -12.29
N TYR A 60 -19.26 -12.14 -11.10
CA TYR A 60 -18.40 -13.20 -10.58
C TYR A 60 -19.11 -13.95 -9.44
N SER A 61 -18.92 -15.26 -9.42
CA SER A 61 -19.24 -16.08 -8.26
C SER A 61 -18.30 -15.78 -7.09
N ALA A 62 -18.71 -16.15 -5.88
CA ALA A 62 -17.86 -16.05 -4.70
C ALA A 62 -16.51 -16.79 -4.86
N ASN A 63 -16.51 -17.92 -5.58
CA ASN A 63 -15.30 -18.69 -5.86
C ASN A 63 -14.34 -17.95 -6.80
N GLU A 64 -14.87 -17.29 -7.85
CA GLU A 64 -14.06 -16.49 -8.75
C GLU A 64 -13.48 -15.27 -8.03
N ILE A 65 -14.30 -14.55 -7.25
CA ILE A 65 -13.84 -13.43 -6.43
C ILE A 65 -12.72 -13.88 -5.48
N HIS A 66 -12.88 -15.04 -4.84
CA HIS A 66 -11.86 -15.61 -3.98
C HIS A 66 -10.57 -15.94 -4.75
N ALA A 67 -10.68 -16.55 -5.94
CA ALA A 67 -9.53 -16.83 -6.78
C ALA A 67 -8.76 -15.56 -7.17
N TYR A 68 -9.46 -14.48 -7.53
CA TYR A 68 -8.82 -13.18 -7.79
C TYR A 68 -8.15 -12.61 -6.54
N ALA A 69 -8.76 -12.75 -5.36
CA ALA A 69 -8.15 -12.34 -4.11
C ALA A 69 -6.86 -13.12 -3.82
N GLU A 70 -6.81 -14.43 -4.09
CA GLU A 70 -5.59 -15.23 -3.95
C GLU A 70 -4.49 -14.79 -4.93
N VAL A 71 -4.85 -14.45 -6.17
CA VAL A 71 -3.91 -13.88 -7.13
C VAL A 71 -3.36 -12.53 -6.63
N LEU A 72 -4.24 -11.65 -6.13
CA LEU A 72 -3.82 -10.36 -5.56
C LEU A 72 -2.90 -10.55 -4.35
N LYS A 73 -3.15 -11.54 -3.49
CA LYS A 73 -2.24 -11.90 -2.39
C LYS A 73 -0.88 -12.33 -2.90
N ALA A 74 -0.82 -13.19 -3.91
CA ALA A 74 0.45 -13.59 -4.52
C ALA A 74 1.22 -12.38 -5.07
N VAL A 75 0.54 -11.45 -5.75
CA VAL A 75 1.14 -10.21 -6.24
C VAL A 75 1.61 -9.32 -5.10
N ALA A 76 0.81 -9.14 -4.05
CA ALA A 76 1.19 -8.36 -2.87
C ALA A 76 2.44 -8.95 -2.19
N SER A 77 2.48 -10.26 -1.98
CA SER A 77 3.64 -10.97 -1.43
C SER A 77 4.88 -10.83 -2.32
N TYR A 78 4.71 -10.86 -3.64
CA TYR A 78 5.82 -10.64 -4.57
C TYR A 78 6.37 -9.19 -4.48
N ILE A 79 5.50 -8.19 -4.38
CA ILE A 79 5.91 -6.79 -4.20
C ILE A 79 6.71 -6.64 -2.89
N GLN A 80 6.21 -7.23 -1.80
CA GLN A 80 6.89 -7.24 -0.50
C GLN A 80 8.28 -7.89 -0.59
N LEU A 81 8.34 -9.10 -1.16
CA LEU A 81 9.59 -9.84 -1.33
C LEU A 81 10.58 -9.08 -2.20
N SER A 82 10.11 -8.49 -3.31
CA SER A 82 10.94 -7.69 -4.21
C SER A 82 11.51 -6.46 -3.50
N GLY A 83 10.70 -5.79 -2.69
CA GLY A 83 11.16 -4.69 -1.83
C GLY A 83 12.20 -5.14 -0.80
N MET A 84 12.01 -6.30 -0.17
CA MET A 84 12.99 -6.88 0.76
C MET A 84 14.31 -7.25 0.06
N ILE A 85 14.27 -7.84 -1.14
CA ILE A 85 15.46 -8.15 -1.94
C ILE A 85 16.21 -6.87 -2.27
N GLN A 86 15.52 -5.82 -2.74
CA GLN A 86 16.14 -4.53 -2.99
C GLN A 86 16.81 -3.98 -1.73
N MET A 87 16.14 -4.04 -0.57
CA MET A 87 16.72 -3.63 0.72
C MET A 87 17.99 -4.40 1.10
N THR A 88 18.10 -5.70 0.77
CA THR A 88 19.32 -6.48 1.03
C THR A 88 20.48 -6.13 0.11
N GLU A 89 20.21 -5.58 -1.08
CA GLU A 89 21.23 -5.10 -2.02
C GLU A 89 21.69 -3.67 -1.76
N LEU A 90 20.92 -2.90 -0.97
CA LEU A 90 21.27 -1.53 -0.61
C LEU A 90 22.50 -1.47 0.29
N THR A 91 23.38 -0.50 0.00
CA THR A 91 24.44 -0.10 0.93
C THR A 91 23.84 0.46 2.22
N ASP A 92 24.58 0.42 3.32
CA ASP A 92 24.09 0.94 4.62
C ASP A 92 23.65 2.41 4.57
N ILE A 93 24.24 3.23 3.69
CA ILE A 93 23.81 4.61 3.47
C ILE A 93 22.45 4.69 2.78
N GLN A 94 22.19 3.86 1.78
CA GLN A 94 20.92 3.83 1.09
C GLN A 94 19.82 3.24 1.99
N ARG A 95 20.16 2.23 2.80
CA ARG A 95 19.26 1.69 3.84
C ARG A 95 18.89 2.77 4.85
N LEU A 96 19.85 3.59 5.28
CA LEU A 96 19.59 4.72 6.17
C LEU A 96 18.70 5.80 5.53
N ASP A 97 18.95 6.17 4.28
CA ASP A 97 18.16 7.21 3.59
C ASP A 97 16.69 6.77 3.41
N LEU A 98 16.49 5.55 2.92
CA LEU A 98 15.15 4.98 2.70
C LEU A 98 14.38 4.80 4.01
N TYR A 99 15.06 4.39 5.09
CA TYR A 99 14.45 4.31 6.41
C TYR A 99 13.96 5.68 6.89
N LEU A 100 14.76 6.73 6.68
CA LEU A 100 14.38 8.10 7.03
C LEU A 100 13.22 8.61 6.17
N ASP A 101 13.12 8.21 4.90
CA ASP A 101 11.97 8.51 4.03
C ASP A 101 10.68 7.83 4.51
N GLN A 102 10.77 6.58 4.95
CA GLN A 102 9.60 5.79 5.36
C GLN A 102 9.07 6.19 6.75
N HIS A 103 9.95 6.59 7.66
CA HIS A 103 9.63 6.90 9.06
C HIS A 103 9.68 8.40 9.40
N TYR A 104 9.62 9.31 8.41
CA TYR A 104 9.75 10.75 8.63
C TYR A 104 8.67 11.37 9.53
N MET A 105 7.49 10.75 9.60
CA MET A 105 6.37 11.19 10.44
C MET A 105 6.41 10.62 11.87
N GLU A 106 7.37 9.75 12.18
CA GLU A 106 7.49 9.08 13.47
C GLU A 106 8.65 9.66 14.29
N LYS A 107 8.50 9.68 15.63
CA LYS A 107 9.63 10.02 16.52
C LYS A 107 10.58 8.83 16.64
N VAL A 108 11.42 8.64 15.64
CA VAL A 108 12.46 7.60 15.63
C VAL A 108 13.70 8.04 16.43
N SER A 109 14.11 7.20 17.38
CA SER A 109 15.31 7.42 18.19
C SER A 109 16.54 6.75 17.58
N LEU A 110 17.74 7.24 17.91
CA LEU A 110 18.99 6.66 17.41
C LEU A 110 19.20 5.19 17.83
N SER A 111 18.64 4.80 18.98
CA SER A 111 18.60 3.41 19.44
C SER A 111 17.68 2.55 18.58
N THR A 112 16.47 3.03 18.28
CA THR A 112 15.48 2.34 17.46
C THR A 112 16.02 2.07 16.06
N ILE A 113 16.62 3.09 15.43
CA ILE A 113 17.19 2.97 14.09
C ILE A 113 18.38 1.99 14.07
N SER A 114 19.19 2.00 15.14
CA SER A 114 20.33 1.10 15.28
C SER A 114 19.89 -0.37 15.38
N GLU A 115 18.80 -0.65 16.09
CA GLU A 115 18.21 -1.98 16.24
C GLU A 115 17.51 -2.46 14.96
N GLU A 116 16.73 -1.59 14.32
CA GLU A 116 15.93 -1.96 13.14
C GLU A 116 16.78 -2.12 11.86
N LEU A 117 17.88 -1.36 11.73
CA LEU A 117 18.78 -1.50 10.58
C LEU A 117 19.93 -2.50 10.81
N ASP A 118 20.09 -3.02 12.03
CA ASP A 118 21.25 -3.82 12.45
C ASP A 118 22.59 -3.09 12.19
N ILE A 119 22.62 -1.79 12.47
CA ILE A 119 23.78 -0.92 12.27
C ILE A 119 24.21 -0.35 13.62
N SER A 120 25.47 -0.56 14.00
CA SER A 120 26.01 0.01 15.24
C SER A 120 25.86 1.54 15.28
N ARG A 121 25.55 2.10 16.46
CA ARG A 121 25.38 3.56 16.65
C ARG A 121 26.53 4.40 16.10
N THR A 122 27.77 3.94 16.26
CA THR A 122 28.96 4.62 15.74
C THR A 122 28.95 4.67 14.21
N LYS A 123 28.62 3.55 13.56
CA LYS A 123 28.49 3.45 12.10
C LYS A 123 27.32 4.31 11.61
N LEU A 124 26.18 4.27 12.29
CA LEU A 124 24.99 5.07 11.97
C LEU A 124 25.29 6.58 11.99
N CYS A 125 26.02 7.07 13.00
CA CYS A 125 26.46 8.46 13.08
C CYS A 125 27.40 8.86 11.93
N ALA A 126 28.27 7.94 11.48
CA ALA A 126 29.15 8.17 10.34
C ALA A 126 28.36 8.24 9.03
N LEU A 127 27.41 7.32 8.83
CA LEU A 127 26.53 7.29 7.66
C LEU A 127 25.64 8.55 7.60
N ALA A 128 25.10 9.01 8.74
CA ALA A 128 24.31 10.24 8.82
C ALA A 128 25.11 11.49 8.38
N LYS A 129 26.37 11.59 8.84
CA LYS A 129 27.26 12.68 8.42
C LYS A 129 27.56 12.61 6.93
N GLN A 130 27.77 11.40 6.39
CA GLN A 130 28.02 11.21 4.98
C GLN A 130 26.80 11.55 4.12
N LEU A 131 25.60 11.17 4.55
CA LEU A 131 24.33 11.41 3.86
C LEU A 131 23.99 12.91 3.77
N SER A 132 24.22 13.66 4.86
CA SER A 132 23.77 15.05 5.01
C SER A 132 24.85 16.10 4.75
N GLY A 133 26.05 15.68 4.35
CA GLY A 133 27.20 16.58 4.20
C GLY A 133 27.74 17.14 5.52
N GLY A 134 27.54 16.42 6.64
CA GLY A 134 28.15 16.74 7.94
C GLY A 134 27.18 16.97 9.10
N LYS A 135 25.87 16.84 8.90
CA LYS A 135 24.86 16.98 9.96
C LYS A 135 24.68 15.69 10.77
N THR A 136 24.16 15.84 11.97
CA THR A 136 23.81 14.71 12.85
C THR A 136 22.47 14.10 12.47
N LEU A 137 22.24 12.83 12.81
CA LEU A 137 21.00 12.12 12.51
C LEU A 137 19.75 12.86 13.02
N SER A 138 19.81 13.42 14.23
CA SER A 138 18.72 14.24 14.80
C SER A 138 18.42 15.50 13.98
N GLN A 139 19.43 16.11 13.38
CA GLN A 139 19.25 17.28 12.50
C GLN A 139 18.68 16.90 11.13
N ILE A 140 18.94 15.69 10.65
CA ILE A 140 18.38 15.16 9.40
C ILE A 140 16.89 14.87 9.60
N ILE A 141 16.54 14.19 10.71
CA ILE A 141 15.15 13.89 11.07
C ILE A 141 14.33 15.18 11.24
N ALA A 142 14.90 16.24 11.83
CA ALA A 142 14.21 17.52 12.02
C ALA A 142 14.03 18.36 10.73
N GLN A 143 14.64 17.97 9.60
CA GLN A 143 14.59 18.71 8.33
C GLN A 143 13.66 18.08 7.27
N ARG A 144 13.17 16.87 7.53
CA ARG A 144 12.19 16.16 6.68
C ARG A 144 10.80 16.33 7.28
#